data_AF-A0A081R3F3-F1
#
_entry.id   AF-A0A081R3F3-F1
#
_cell.length_a   1.000
_cell.length_b   1.000
_cell.length_c   1.000
_cell.angle_alpha   90.00
_cell.angle_beta   90.00
_cell.angle_gamma   90.00
#
_symmetry.space_group_name_H-M   'P 1'
#
loop_
_entity.id
_entity.type
_entity.pdbx_description
1 polymer ?
#
loop_
_entity_poly.entity_id
_entity_poly.type
_entity_poly.pdbx_seq_one_letter_code
_entity_poly.pdbx_strand_id
1 'polypeptide(L)'
;MYNKPIRPSLKSKKWEKFRDKIMRKFDYLCQESLRYGISVAAEMVHHIFPVSEYPELEFVEWNCLPLTNKKHNTFHDRKNDKIINQGLFWQRKRKKEFEEFYGYPPPL
;
A
#
# COMPACT_ATOMS: atom_id res chain seq x y z
N MET A 1 -13.16 20.17 -1.52
CA MET A 1 -11.86 19.61 -1.10
C MET A 1 -12.13 18.31 -0.37
N TYR A 2 -11.54 17.20 -0.83
CA TYR A 2 -11.58 15.94 -0.09
C TYR A 2 -10.61 16.04 1.10
N ASN A 3 -11.12 16.00 2.32
CA ASN A 3 -10.31 16.14 3.52
C ASN A 3 -9.99 14.75 4.09
N LYS A 4 -8.79 14.23 3.79
CA LYS A 4 -8.35 12.93 4.29
C LYS A 4 -7.77 13.09 5.69
N PRO A 5 -8.31 12.42 6.72
CA PRO A 5 -7.74 12.50 8.06
C PRO A 5 -6.31 11.97 8.07
N ILE A 6 -5.39 12.71 8.70
CA ILE A 6 -4.01 12.27 8.89
C ILE A 6 -4.02 11.13 9.91
N ARG A 7 -3.48 9.97 9.54
CA ARG A 7 -3.41 8.81 10.45
C ARG A 7 -2.54 9.13 11.68
N PRO A 8 -3.04 8.94 12.92
CA PRO A 8 -2.29 9.26 14.15
C PRO A 8 -0.96 8.49 14.29
N SER A 9 -0.96 7.25 13.81
CA SER A 9 0.17 6.32 13.82
C SER A 9 1.36 6.75 12.96
N LEU A 10 1.21 7.69 12.01
CA LEU A 10 2.24 8.06 11.04
C LEU A 10 3.53 8.56 11.71
N LYS A 11 3.43 9.16 12.89
CA LYS A 11 4.57 9.66 13.68
C LYS A 11 5.03 8.70 14.78
N SER A 12 4.48 7.50 14.83
CA SER A 12 4.82 6.52 15.86
C SER A 12 6.09 5.73 15.52
N LYS A 13 6.87 5.38 16.54
CA LYS A 13 8.01 4.44 16.42
C LYS A 13 7.59 3.07 15.84
N LYS A 14 6.33 2.68 16.07
CA LYS A 14 5.75 1.44 15.52
C LYS A 14 5.70 1.52 13.99
N TRP A 15 5.19 2.63 13.45
CA TRP A 15 5.16 2.86 12.01
C TRP A 15 6.55 2.95 11.40
N GLU A 16 7.48 3.66 12.02
CA GLU A 16 8.87 3.76 11.55
C GLU A 16 9.52 2.38 11.39
N LYS A 17 9.48 1.55 12.44
CA LYS A 17 10.02 0.18 12.40
C LYS A 17 9.35 -0.69 11.34
N PHE A 18 8.03 -0.57 11.21
CA PHE A 18 7.27 -1.33 10.22
C PHE A 18 7.63 -0.90 8.79
N ARG A 19 7.64 0.41 8.50
CA ARG A 19 8.05 0.97 7.21
C ARG A 19 9.44 0.47 6.83
N ASP A 20 10.38 0.53 7.75
CA ASP A 20 11.76 0.10 7.50
C ASP A 20 11.88 -1.40 7.23
N LYS A 21 11.09 -2.23 7.93
CA LYS A 21 10.98 -3.66 7.64
C LYS A 21 10.48 -3.91 6.23
N ILE A 22 9.42 -3.20 5.80
CA ILE A 22 8.89 -3.32 4.44
C ILE A 22 9.92 -2.87 3.40
N MET A 23 10.59 -1.73 3.61
CA MET A 23 11.62 -1.26 2.68
C MET A 23 12.75 -2.29 2.51
N ARG A 24 13.27 -2.86 3.60
CA ARG A 24 14.29 -3.92 3.54
C ARG A 24 13.82 -5.18 2.82
N LYS A 25 12.58 -5.61 3.06
CA LYS A 25 11.99 -6.83 2.45
C LYS A 25 11.97 -6.76 0.92
N PHE A 26 11.94 -5.57 0.36
CA PHE A 26 11.83 -5.30 -1.07
C PHE A 26 13.12 -4.68 -1.63
N ASP A 27 14.26 -4.86 -0.95
CA ASP A 27 15.57 -4.35 -1.33
C ASP A 27 15.59 -2.84 -1.62
N TYR A 28 14.71 -2.08 -0.95
CA TYR A 28 14.50 -0.66 -1.18
C TYR A 28 14.13 -0.31 -2.63
N LEU A 29 13.60 -1.25 -3.42
CA LEU A 29 13.24 -1.04 -4.81
C LEU A 29 11.75 -0.72 -4.99
N CYS A 30 11.45 0.19 -5.92
CA CYS A 30 10.09 0.49 -6.34
C CYS A 30 9.47 -0.72 -7.04
N GLN A 31 8.51 -1.35 -6.38
CA GLN A 31 7.92 -2.60 -6.84
C GLN A 31 7.09 -2.42 -8.13
N GLU A 32 6.52 -1.24 -8.32
CA GLU A 32 5.80 -0.93 -9.55
C GLU A 32 6.72 -0.77 -10.75
N SER A 33 7.90 -0.16 -10.57
CA SER A 33 8.90 -0.06 -11.64
C SER A 33 9.53 -1.42 -11.94
N LEU A 34 9.80 -2.21 -10.90
CA LEU A 34 10.42 -3.53 -11.01
C LEU A 34 9.58 -4.52 -11.83
N ARG A 35 8.25 -4.40 -11.80
CA ARG A 35 7.34 -5.17 -12.68
C ARG A 35 7.67 -5.03 -14.17
N TYR A 36 8.31 -3.93 -14.56
CA TYR A 36 8.70 -3.63 -15.94
C TYR A 36 10.21 -3.75 -16.15
N GLY A 37 10.94 -4.42 -15.24
CA GLY A 37 12.39 -4.59 -15.31
C GLY A 37 13.20 -3.33 -14.98
N ILE A 38 12.58 -2.31 -14.38
CA ILE A 38 13.25 -1.05 -14.05
C ILE A 38 13.57 -1.02 -12.55
N SER A 39 14.86 -1.16 -12.24
CA SER A 39 15.38 -1.04 -10.87
C SER A 39 15.59 0.41 -10.49
N VAL A 40 14.74 0.94 -9.61
CA VAL A 40 14.86 2.29 -9.05
C VAL A 40 14.52 2.27 -7.57
N ALA A 41 15.23 3.07 -6.78
CA ALA A 41 15.01 3.17 -5.35
C ALA A 41 13.58 3.64 -5.03
N ALA A 42 12.95 3.02 -4.03
CA ALA A 42 11.68 3.45 -3.47
C ALA A 42 11.88 4.62 -2.49
N GLU A 43 10.88 5.49 -2.43
CA GLU A 43 10.88 6.69 -1.58
C GLU A 43 9.90 6.54 -0.40
N MET A 44 8.80 5.81 -0.63
CA MET A 44 7.74 5.61 0.36
C MET A 44 7.19 4.18 0.35
N VAL A 45 6.46 3.82 1.40
CA VAL A 45 5.63 2.61 1.46
C VAL A 45 4.18 3.04 1.27
N HIS A 46 3.55 2.50 0.23
CA HIS A 46 2.14 2.68 -0.08
C HIS A 46 1.30 1.52 0.47
N HIS A 47 0.09 1.82 0.93
CA HIS A 47 -0.90 0.83 1.35
C HIS A 47 -1.85 0.51 0.20
N ILE A 48 -1.86 -0.74 -0.27
CA ILE A 48 -2.64 -1.22 -1.43
C ILE A 48 -4.15 -1.04 -1.19
N PHE A 49 -4.59 -1.39 0.02
CA PHE A 49 -5.89 -1.07 0.59
C PHE A 49 -5.70 0.07 1.59
N PRO A 50 -6.24 1.28 1.33
CA PRO A 50 -5.96 2.47 2.11
C PRO A 50 -6.35 2.33 3.59
N VAL A 51 -5.47 2.77 4.49
CA VAL A 51 -5.72 2.76 5.96
C VAL A 51 -6.95 3.58 6.36
N SER A 52 -7.33 4.59 5.56
CA SER A 52 -8.55 5.37 5.79
C SER A 52 -9.84 4.56 5.62
N GLU A 53 -9.78 3.47 4.86
CA GLU A 53 -10.91 2.58 4.59
C GLU A 53 -10.76 1.25 5.35
N TYR A 54 -9.52 0.79 5.52
CA TYR A 54 -9.16 -0.49 6.15
C TYR A 54 -8.08 -0.29 7.23
N PRO A 55 -8.40 0.38 8.36
CA PRO A 55 -7.44 0.68 9.42
C PRO A 55 -6.76 -0.57 10.02
N GLU A 56 -7.46 -1.69 10.08
CA GLU A 56 -6.99 -3.00 10.55
C GLU A 56 -5.84 -3.58 9.69
N LEU A 57 -5.71 -3.12 8.44
CA LEU A 57 -4.64 -3.55 7.53
C LEU A 57 -3.37 -2.69 7.63
N GLU A 58 -3.29 -1.74 8.56
CA GLU A 58 -2.18 -0.77 8.62
C GLU A 58 -0.80 -1.42 8.77
N PHE A 59 -0.70 -2.45 9.62
CA PHE A 59 0.55 -3.16 9.92
C PHE A 59 0.61 -4.54 9.26
N VAL A 60 -0.13 -4.72 8.17
CA VAL A 60 -0.21 -5.97 7.42
C VAL A 60 0.72 -5.89 6.21
N GLU A 61 1.74 -6.76 6.18
CA GLU A 61 2.84 -6.61 5.21
C GLU A 61 2.41 -6.83 3.75
N TRP A 62 1.52 -7.78 3.49
CA TRP A 62 1.04 -8.05 2.12
C TRP A 62 0.26 -6.86 1.55
N ASN A 63 -0.27 -6.00 2.42
CA ASN A 63 -0.98 -4.77 2.07
C ASN A 63 -0.02 -3.60 1.78
N CYS A 64 1.30 -3.78 1.87
CA CYS A 64 2.28 -2.70 1.74
C CYS A 64 3.20 -2.88 0.53
N LEU A 65 3.50 -1.77 -0.15
CA LEU A 65 4.27 -1.74 -1.38
C LEU A 65 5.23 -0.54 -1.43
N PRO A 66 6.56 -0.75 -1.49
CA PRO A 66 7.50 0.34 -1.74
C PRO A 66 7.38 0.92 -3.14
N LEU A 67 7.28 2.25 -3.23
CA LEU A 67 7.09 2.99 -4.47
C LEU A 67 7.96 4.25 -4.52
N THR A 68 8.24 4.72 -5.74
CA THR A 68 8.58 6.13 -5.95
C THR A 68 7.33 6.99 -5.79
N ASN A 69 7.50 8.26 -5.45
CA ASN A 69 6.44 9.26 -5.41
C ASN A 69 5.75 9.38 -6.78
N LYS A 70 6.53 9.30 -7.88
CA LYS A 70 6.00 9.32 -9.25
C LYS A 70 5.03 8.16 -9.51
N LYS A 71 5.39 6.94 -9.11
CA LYS A 71 4.52 5.76 -9.28
C LYS A 71 3.35 5.78 -8.30
N HIS A 72 3.54 6.22 -7.07
CA HIS A 72 2.45 6.41 -6.12
C HIS A 72 1.32 7.28 -6.69
N ASN A 73 1.67 8.38 -7.36
CA ASN A 73 0.68 9.28 -7.96
C ASN A 73 -0.17 8.66 -9.08
N THR A 74 0.18 7.48 -9.59
CA THR A 74 -0.64 6.75 -10.57
C THR A 74 -1.66 5.80 -9.93
N PHE A 75 -1.63 5.66 -8.59
CA PHE A 75 -2.53 4.78 -7.83
C PHE A 75 -3.78 5.51 -7.35
N HIS A 76 -3.75 6.84 -7.27
CA HIS A 76 -4.84 7.65 -6.70
C HIS A 76 -5.37 8.70 -7.68
N ASP A 77 -6.69 8.88 -7.69
CA ASP A 77 -7.34 10.00 -8.34
C ASP A 77 -7.06 11.30 -7.57
N ARG A 78 -6.62 12.35 -8.26
CA ARG A 78 -6.21 13.60 -7.60
C ARG A 78 -7.37 14.43 -7.04
N LYS A 79 -8.61 14.16 -7.45
CA LYS A 79 -9.80 14.91 -7.01
C LYS A 79 -10.40 14.32 -5.74
N ASN A 80 -10.40 12.99 -5.61
CA ASN A 80 -11.11 12.29 -4.54
C ASN A 80 -10.29 11.19 -3.83
N ASP A 81 -9.02 11.02 -4.19
CA ASP A 81 -8.08 10.06 -3.61
C ASP A 81 -8.47 8.57 -3.77
N LYS A 82 -9.51 8.27 -4.56
CA LYS A 82 -9.90 6.88 -4.84
C LYS A 82 -8.79 6.14 -5.57
N ILE A 83 -8.71 4.84 -5.29
CA ILE A 83 -7.78 3.94 -5.97
C ILE A 83 -8.17 3.79 -7.44
N ILE A 84 -7.21 4.00 -8.34
CA ILE A 84 -7.38 3.92 -9.80
C ILE A 84 -6.21 3.18 -10.46
N ASN A 85 -6.36 2.83 -11.74
CA ASN A 85 -5.28 2.34 -12.62
C ASN A 85 -4.39 1.25 -11.98
N GLN A 86 -3.13 1.60 -11.68
CA GLN A 86 -2.15 0.68 -11.11
C GLN A 86 -2.53 0.25 -9.68
N GLY A 87 -3.21 1.10 -8.92
CA GLY A 87 -3.70 0.73 -7.60
C GLY A 87 -4.77 -0.36 -7.67
N LEU A 88 -5.71 -0.26 -8.62
CA LEU A 88 -6.70 -1.31 -8.85
C LEU A 88 -6.05 -2.63 -9.29
N PHE A 89 -4.97 -2.56 -10.08
CA PHE A 89 -4.18 -3.75 -10.41
C PHE A 89 -3.62 -4.42 -9.15
N TRP A 90 -3.01 -3.66 -8.24
CA TRP A 90 -2.42 -4.22 -7.03
C TRP A 90 -3.47 -4.72 -6.03
N GLN A 91 -4.63 -4.08 -5.93
CA GLN A 91 -5.76 -4.61 -5.16
C GLN A 91 -6.23 -5.96 -5.71
N ARG A 92 -6.40 -6.09 -7.04
CA ARG A 92 -6.74 -7.38 -7.66
C ARG A 92 -5.67 -8.43 -7.39
N LYS A 93 -4.39 -8.05 -7.44
CA LYS A 93 -3.26 -8.96 -7.15
C LYS A 93 -3.25 -9.45 -5.70
N ARG A 94 -3.77 -8.66 -4.75
CA ARG A 94 -3.87 -9.00 -3.32
C ARG A 94 -5.27 -9.42 -2.87
N LYS A 95 -6.17 -9.69 -3.83
CA LYS A 95 -7.56 -10.00 -3.54
C LYS A 95 -7.69 -11.24 -2.65
N LYS A 96 -6.89 -12.27 -2.91
CA LYS A 96 -6.90 -13.50 -2.12
C LYS A 96 -6.51 -13.24 -0.66
N GLU A 97 -5.39 -12.55 -0.44
CA GLU A 97 -4.93 -12.23 0.92
C GLU A 97 -5.91 -11.31 1.66
N PHE A 98 -6.56 -10.40 0.93
CA PHE A 98 -7.63 -9.57 1.47
C PHE A 98 -8.83 -10.41 1.90
N GLU A 99 -9.31 -11.29 1.03
CA GLU A 99 -10.42 -12.21 1.31
C GLU A 99 -10.11 -13.13 2.51
N GLU A 100 -8.95 -13.76 2.53
CA GLU A 100 -8.49 -14.63 3.63
C GLU A 100 -8.38 -13.87 4.96
N PHE A 101 -7.95 -12.60 4.95
CA PHE A 101 -7.83 -11.79 6.16
C PHE A 101 -9.19 -11.56 6.86
N TYR A 102 -10.28 -11.45 6.10
CA TYR A 102 -11.63 -11.33 6.63
C TYR A 102 -12.37 -12.68 6.72
N GLY A 103 -11.68 -13.80 6.45
CA GLY A 103 -12.24 -15.14 6.54
C GLY A 103 -13.19 -15.48 5.39
N TYR A 104 -12.84 -15.12 4.14
CA TYR A 104 -13.64 -15.43 2.95
C TYR A 104 -13.08 -16.64 2.15
N PRO A 105 -13.93 -17.57 1.63
CA PRO A 105 -15.37 -17.60 1.85
C PRO A 105 -15.66 -17.83 3.34
N PRO A 106 -16.75 -17.25 3.87
CA PRO A 106 -17.15 -17.50 5.25
C PRO A 106 -17.17 -19.01 5.50
N PRO A 107 -16.82 -19.46 6.71
CA PRO A 107 -16.98 -20.87 7.06
C PRO A 107 -18.39 -21.32 6.67
N LEU A 108 -18.49 -22.49 6.03
CA LEU A 108 -19.77 -23.10 5.63
C LEU A 108 -20.77 -23.15 6.80
#